data_AF-A0A6J3JNA8-F1
#
_entry.id   AF-A0A6J3JNA8-F1
#
_cell.length_a   1.000
_cell.length_b   1.000
_cell.length_c   1.000
_cell.angle_alpha   90.00
_cell.angle_beta   90.00
_cell.angle_gamma   90.00
#
_symmetry.space_group_name_H-M   'P 1'
#
loop_
_entity.id
_entity.type
_entity.pdbx_description
1 polymer ?
#
loop_
_entity_poly.entity_id
_entity_poly.type
_entity_poly.pdbx_seq_one_letter_code
_entity_poly.pdbx_strand_id
1 'polypeptide(L)'
;MSGYTPDEKLRQQQLRALRRQWLKDQELSPREPVLPPEAKWPMDIFWDKFLANKSPWRNMVYKVYRKSMFFFTCVLIPAWIVHYYVKYHVATKPYAIVHSKPRIFPGDTIVETGEVIPPMKEFPDQHH
;
A
#
# COMPACT_ATOMS: atom_id res chain seq x y z
N MET A 1 -55.67 -35.93 9.96
CA MET A 1 -54.29 -35.48 9.70
C MET A 1 -53.35 -36.63 10.00
N SER A 2 -53.20 -37.56 9.06
CA SER A 2 -52.41 -38.79 9.28
C SER A 2 -50.94 -38.44 9.20
N GLY A 3 -50.21 -38.69 10.29
CA GLY A 3 -48.76 -38.60 10.30
C GLY A 3 -48.11 -39.71 9.46
N TYR A 4 -46.77 -39.75 9.50
CA TYR A 4 -45.97 -40.74 8.78
C TYR A 4 -46.39 -42.18 9.05
N THR A 5 -46.41 -42.98 8.00
CA THR A 5 -46.56 -44.44 8.06
C THR A 5 -45.35 -45.08 8.77
N PRO A 6 -45.49 -46.29 9.33
CA PRO A 6 -44.37 -46.97 10.01
C PRO A 6 -43.11 -47.11 9.15
N ASP A 7 -43.26 -47.41 7.87
CA ASP A 7 -42.14 -47.58 6.93
C ASP A 7 -41.43 -46.24 6.64
N GLU A 8 -42.19 -45.15 6.49
CA GLU A 8 -41.63 -43.81 6.34
C GLU A 8 -40.84 -43.37 7.57
N LYS A 9 -41.32 -43.72 8.78
CA LYS A 9 -40.61 -43.45 10.03
C LYS A 9 -39.31 -44.25 10.11
N LEU A 10 -39.34 -45.53 9.75
CA LEU A 10 -38.16 -46.39 9.72
C LEU A 10 -37.12 -45.85 8.73
N ARG A 11 -37.55 -45.50 7.51
CA ARG A 11 -36.70 -44.90 6.48
C ARG A 11 -36.08 -43.57 6.94
N GLN A 12 -36.87 -42.70 7.58
CA GLN A 12 -36.35 -41.43 8.10
C GLN A 12 -35.32 -41.63 9.21
N GLN A 13 -35.53 -42.61 10.08
CA GLN A 13 -34.55 -42.94 11.12
C GLN A 13 -33.24 -43.47 10.52
N GLN A 14 -33.32 -44.34 9.52
CA GLN A 14 -32.15 -44.85 8.79
C GLN A 14 -31.38 -43.71 8.10
N LEU A 15 -32.07 -42.81 7.38
CA LEU A 15 -31.44 -41.66 6.73
C LEU A 15 -30.81 -40.69 7.75
N ARG A 16 -31.46 -40.47 8.90
CA ARG A 16 -30.87 -39.65 9.97
C ARG A 16 -29.60 -40.27 10.56
N ALA A 17 -29.57 -41.59 10.72
CA ALA A 17 -28.38 -42.29 11.21
C ALA A 17 -27.21 -42.14 10.23
N LEU A 18 -27.45 -42.41 8.94
CA LEU A 18 -26.46 -42.22 7.88
C LEU A 18 -25.99 -40.77 7.79
N ARG A 19 -26.92 -39.80 7.91
CA ARG A 19 -26.57 -38.38 7.87
C ARG A 19 -25.69 -37.96 9.05
N ARG A 20 -25.94 -38.48 10.26
CA ARG A 20 -25.11 -38.19 11.44
C ARG A 20 -23.70 -38.78 11.29
N GLN A 21 -23.59 -39.99 10.74
CA GLN A 21 -22.29 -40.58 10.47
C GLN A 21 -21.53 -39.80 9.39
N TRP A 22 -22.19 -39.45 8.29
CA TRP A 22 -21.59 -38.61 7.25
C TRP A 22 -21.10 -37.27 7.78
N LEU A 23 -21.89 -36.60 8.62
CA LEU A 23 -21.50 -35.33 9.23
C LEU A 23 -20.28 -35.49 10.16
N LYS A 24 -20.20 -36.60 10.88
CA LYS A 24 -19.04 -36.94 11.71
C LYS A 24 -17.80 -37.22 10.85
N ASP A 25 -17.97 -37.87 9.70
CA ASP A 25 -16.88 -38.16 8.76
C ASP A 25 -16.36 -36.89 8.04
N GLN A 26 -17.12 -35.78 8.08
CA GLN A 26 -16.65 -34.47 7.59
C GLN A 26 -15.81 -33.71 8.63
N GLU A 27 -15.72 -34.19 9.88
CA GLU A 27 -14.83 -33.58 10.86
C GLU A 27 -13.38 -33.90 10.48
N LEU A 28 -12.66 -32.89 9.98
CA LEU A 28 -11.25 -33.06 9.63
C LEU A 28 -10.39 -33.15 10.89
N SER A 29 -9.43 -34.06 10.84
CA SER A 29 -8.40 -34.13 11.87
C SER A 29 -7.44 -32.95 11.75
N PRO A 30 -6.77 -32.51 12.84
CA PRO A 30 -5.79 -31.42 12.78
C PRO A 30 -4.57 -31.68 11.89
N ARG A 31 -4.39 -32.91 11.37
CA ARG A 31 -3.27 -33.30 10.53
C ARG A 31 -3.68 -33.25 9.07
N GLU A 32 -3.60 -32.06 8.50
CA GLU A 32 -3.79 -31.86 7.06
C GLU A 32 -2.45 -31.95 6.33
N PRO A 33 -2.41 -32.52 5.11
CA PRO A 33 -1.22 -32.46 4.28
C PRO A 33 -1.00 -31.01 3.82
N VAL A 34 -0.02 -30.35 4.43
CA VAL A 34 0.40 -29.00 4.04
C VAL A 34 1.55 -29.10 3.03
N LEU A 35 1.53 -28.25 2.00
CA LEU A 35 2.65 -28.12 1.07
C LEU A 35 3.93 -27.76 1.83
N PRO A 36 5.10 -28.24 1.38
CA PRO A 36 6.36 -27.82 1.97
C PRO A 36 6.53 -26.30 1.85
N PRO A 37 7.15 -25.64 2.85
CA PRO A 37 7.34 -24.20 2.82
C PRO A 37 8.25 -23.80 1.65
N GLU A 38 7.91 -22.71 0.98
CA GLU A 38 8.74 -22.11 -0.07
C GLU A 38 10.07 -21.60 0.51
N ALA A 39 11.13 -21.68 -0.31
CA ALA A 39 12.44 -21.16 0.07
C ALA A 39 12.37 -19.65 0.29
N LYS A 40 12.58 -19.22 1.53
CA LYS A 40 12.63 -17.79 1.89
C LYS A 40 13.98 -17.19 1.51
N TRP A 41 13.98 -15.90 1.17
CA TRP A 41 15.21 -15.15 0.99
C TRP A 41 16.03 -15.09 2.30
N PRO A 42 17.38 -15.11 2.24
CA PRO A 42 18.22 -15.06 3.44
C PRO A 42 17.91 -13.88 4.38
N MET A 43 17.50 -12.74 3.82
CA MET A 43 17.11 -11.57 4.59
C MET A 43 15.81 -11.78 5.37
N ASP A 44 14.83 -12.47 4.77
CA ASP A 44 13.58 -12.80 5.45
C ASP A 44 13.82 -13.80 6.57
N ILE A 45 14.70 -14.78 6.34
CA ILE A 45 15.13 -15.73 7.39
C ILE A 45 15.79 -15.00 8.55
N PHE A 46 16.65 -14.01 8.26
CA PHE A 46 17.28 -13.18 9.28
C PHE A 46 16.23 -12.42 10.10
N TRP A 47 15.29 -11.73 9.44
CA TRP A 47 14.24 -10.97 10.13
C TRP A 47 13.32 -11.87 10.94
N ASP A 48 12.93 -13.03 10.41
CA ASP A 48 12.14 -14.03 11.12
C ASP A 48 12.84 -14.47 12.41
N LYS A 49 14.16 -14.78 12.35
CA LYS A 49 14.96 -15.15 13.52
C LYS A 49 15.13 -13.98 14.49
N PHE A 50 15.33 -12.76 14.00
CA PHE A 50 15.45 -11.57 14.83
C PHE A 50 14.15 -11.29 15.59
N LEU A 51 13.00 -11.48 14.95
CA LEU A 51 11.67 -11.25 15.52
C LEU A 51 11.12 -12.44 16.32
N ALA A 52 11.72 -13.63 16.22
CA ALA A 52 11.30 -14.82 16.95
C ALA A 52 11.17 -14.56 18.46
N ASN A 53 12.10 -13.79 19.02
CA ASN A 53 11.98 -13.27 20.38
C ASN A 53 11.13 -12.00 20.35
N LYS A 54 9.85 -12.14 20.72
CA LYS A 54 8.83 -11.08 20.69
C LYS A 54 9.16 -9.93 21.65
N SER A 55 9.99 -8.99 21.18
CA SER A 55 10.35 -7.76 21.90
C SER A 55 9.74 -6.54 21.18
N PRO A 56 9.11 -5.60 21.91
CA PRO A 56 8.53 -4.39 21.32
C PRO A 56 9.53 -3.56 20.50
N TRP A 57 10.77 -3.45 20.98
CA TRP A 57 11.85 -2.74 20.28
C TRP A 57 12.17 -3.37 18.92
N ARG A 58 12.29 -4.71 18.86
CA ARG A 58 12.62 -5.41 17.61
C ARG A 58 11.52 -5.24 16.55
N ASN A 59 10.26 -5.28 16.98
CA ASN A 59 9.12 -5.01 16.10
C ASN A 59 9.13 -3.58 15.56
N MET A 60 9.53 -2.60 16.39
CA MET A 60 9.63 -1.21 15.96
C MET A 60 10.71 -1.04 14.88
N VAL A 61 11.91 -1.60 15.09
CA VAL A 61 13.00 -1.56 14.10
C VAL A 61 12.58 -2.21 12.79
N TYR A 62 11.93 -3.38 12.84
CA TYR A 62 11.45 -4.06 11.64
C TYR A 62 10.41 -3.24 10.86
N LYS A 63 9.48 -2.57 11.57
CA LYS A 63 8.50 -1.67 10.93
C LYS A 63 9.18 -0.51 10.21
N VAL A 64 10.18 0.10 10.84
CA VAL A 64 10.96 1.20 10.21
C VAL A 64 11.70 0.68 8.98
N TYR A 65 12.37 -0.47 9.07
CA TYR A 65 13.04 -1.10 7.93
C TYR A 65 12.06 -1.34 6.76
N ARG A 66 10.91 -1.96 7.02
CA ARG A 66 9.92 -2.27 5.98
C ARG A 66 9.36 -0.99 5.34
N LYS A 67 9.06 0.04 6.13
CA LYS A 67 8.62 1.35 5.62
C LYS A 67 9.70 2.04 4.78
N SER A 68 10.95 1.96 5.23
CA SER A 68 12.10 2.51 4.50
C SER A 68 12.27 1.82 3.15
N MET A 69 12.23 0.49 3.12
CA MET A 69 12.31 -0.28 1.88
C MET A 69 11.16 0.05 0.92
N PHE A 70 9.94 0.19 1.43
CA PHE A 70 8.79 0.62 0.63
C PHE A 70 8.99 2.02 0.04
N PHE A 71 9.42 2.99 0.86
CA PHE A 71 9.68 4.34 0.37
C PHE A 71 10.76 4.35 -0.71
N PHE A 72 11.85 3.61 -0.51
CA PHE A 72 12.94 3.53 -1.47
C PHE A 72 12.46 2.92 -2.81
N THR A 73 11.80 1.76 -2.74
CA THR A 73 11.40 0.99 -3.93
C THR A 73 10.19 1.57 -4.66
N CYS A 74 9.19 2.08 -3.96
CA CYS A 74 7.94 2.54 -4.55
C CYS A 74 7.88 4.06 -4.78
N VAL A 75 8.73 4.86 -4.13
CA VAL A 75 8.71 6.32 -4.27
C VAL A 75 9.99 6.81 -4.92
N LEU A 76 11.14 6.52 -4.31
CA LEU A 76 12.40 7.13 -4.69
C LEU A 76 12.91 6.60 -6.05
N ILE A 77 12.91 5.29 -6.26
CA ILE A 77 13.32 4.71 -7.56
C ILE A 77 12.40 5.20 -8.70
N PRO A 78 11.07 5.13 -8.61
CA PRO A 78 10.19 5.65 -9.66
C PRO A 78 10.35 7.16 -9.88
N ALA A 79 10.51 7.95 -8.81
CA ALA A 79 10.73 9.39 -8.93
C ALA A 79 12.02 9.70 -9.70
N TRP A 80 13.11 8.97 -9.45
CA TRP A 80 14.34 9.10 -10.23
C TRP A 80 14.17 8.73 -11.69
N ILE A 81 13.45 7.64 -11.98
CA ILE A 81 13.16 7.21 -13.36
C ILE A 81 12.34 8.27 -14.09
N VAL A 82 11.27 8.77 -13.47
CA VAL A 82 10.43 9.83 -14.04
C VAL A 82 11.23 11.11 -14.25
N HIS A 83 12.03 11.51 -13.26
CA HIS A 83 12.87 12.71 -13.37
C HIS A 83 13.87 12.57 -14.53
N TYR A 84 14.53 11.42 -14.66
CA TYR A 84 15.44 11.15 -15.77
C TYR A 84 14.72 11.21 -17.12
N TYR A 85 13.54 10.60 -17.22
CA TYR A 85 12.73 10.64 -18.43
C TYR A 85 12.33 12.06 -18.81
N VAL A 86 11.80 12.84 -17.86
CA VAL A 86 11.43 14.25 -18.09
C VAL A 86 12.65 15.05 -18.54
N LYS A 87 13.80 14.88 -17.88
CA LYS A 87 15.03 15.62 -18.19
C LYS A 87 15.56 15.37 -19.60
N TYR A 88 15.60 14.11 -20.05
CA TYR A 88 16.28 13.76 -21.31
C TYR A 88 15.34 13.48 -22.49
N HIS A 89 14.06 13.16 -22.25
CA HIS A 89 13.13 12.78 -23.32
C HIS A 89 12.00 13.79 -23.54
N VAL A 90 11.52 14.43 -22.46
CA VAL A 90 10.43 15.39 -22.55
C VAL A 90 10.97 16.80 -22.75
N ALA A 91 11.89 17.26 -21.89
CA ALA A 91 12.44 18.61 -21.97
C ALA A 91 13.24 18.89 -23.25
N THR A 92 13.74 17.85 -23.92
CA THR A 92 14.45 17.96 -25.20
C THR A 92 13.51 18.22 -26.39
N LYS A 93 12.20 18.02 -26.23
CA LYS A 93 11.20 18.27 -27.26
C LYS A 93 10.59 19.66 -27.06
N PRO A 94 10.53 20.51 -28.10
CA PRO A 94 9.95 21.84 -27.99
C PRO A 94 8.47 21.75 -27.59
N TYR A 95 8.03 22.63 -26.69
CA TYR A 95 6.65 22.70 -26.16
C TYR A 95 6.13 21.44 -25.46
N ALA A 96 6.96 20.44 -25.18
CA ALA A 96 6.53 19.26 -24.43
C ALA A 96 6.31 19.56 -22.94
N ILE A 97 7.00 20.58 -22.40
CA ILE A 97 6.78 21.13 -21.07
C ILE A 97 6.52 22.62 -21.21
N VAL A 98 5.30 23.06 -20.92
CA VAL A 98 4.92 24.47 -20.94
C VAL A 98 4.55 24.87 -19.52
N HIS A 99 5.31 25.81 -18.96
CA HIS A 99 5.05 26.39 -17.66
C HIS A 99 4.37 27.75 -17.81
N SER A 100 3.44 28.06 -16.90
CA SER A 100 3.01 29.44 -16.73
C SER A 100 4.19 30.28 -16.24
N LYS A 101 4.33 31.48 -16.77
CA LYS A 101 5.30 32.45 -16.27
C LYS A 101 5.04 32.70 -14.76
N PRO A 102 6.08 32.82 -13.93
CA PRO A 102 5.90 33.12 -12.51
C PRO A 102 5.20 34.47 -12.33
N ARG A 103 4.46 34.61 -11.23
CA ARG A 103 3.88 35.91 -10.85
C ARG A 103 5.00 36.83 -10.38
N ILE A 104 4.86 38.10 -10.75
CA ILE A 104 5.87 39.12 -10.57
C ILE A 104 5.21 40.27 -9.81
N PHE A 105 5.83 40.72 -8.72
CA PHE A 105 5.32 41.79 -7.88
C PHE A 105 6.24 43.04 -7.87
N PRO A 106 5.66 44.21 -7.58
CA PRO A 106 6.43 45.44 -7.32
C PRO A 106 7.48 45.24 -6.23
N GLY A 107 8.73 45.61 -6.50
CA GLY A 107 9.88 45.39 -5.61
C GLY A 107 10.64 44.07 -5.84
N ASP A 108 10.13 43.15 -6.65
CA ASP A 108 10.86 41.93 -7.00
C ASP A 108 12.04 42.23 -7.95
N THR A 109 13.09 41.41 -7.86
CA THR A 109 14.23 41.46 -8.78
C THR A 109 14.20 40.27 -9.73
N ILE A 110 14.20 40.54 -11.04
CA ILE A 110 14.23 39.49 -12.06
C ILE A 110 15.63 38.87 -12.06
N VAL A 111 15.75 37.58 -11.71
CA VAL A 111 17.05 36.89 -11.58
C VAL A 111 17.85 36.91 -12.89
N GLU A 112 17.17 36.83 -14.04
CA GLU A 112 17.81 36.76 -15.36
C GLU A 112 18.28 38.13 -15.88
N THR A 113 17.56 39.21 -15.54
CA THR A 113 17.81 40.57 -16.07
C THR A 113 18.45 41.50 -15.04
N GLY A 114 18.36 41.17 -13.74
CA GLY A 114 18.78 42.02 -12.64
C GLY A 114 17.89 43.26 -12.40
N GLU A 115 16.82 43.41 -13.18
CA GLU A 115 15.90 44.55 -13.08
C GLU A 115 15.03 44.43 -11.82
N VAL A 116 15.03 45.51 -11.04
CA VAL A 116 14.15 45.68 -9.88
C VAL A 116 12.85 46.32 -10.34
N ILE A 117 11.74 45.72 -9.99
CA ILE A 117 10.43 46.18 -10.43
C ILE A 117 10.01 47.37 -9.59
N PRO A 118 9.57 48.46 -10.23
CA PRO A 118 9.24 49.68 -9.53
C PRO A 118 8.18 49.41 -8.45
N PRO A 119 8.33 49.98 -7.24
CA PRO A 119 7.35 49.84 -6.18
C PRO A 119 6.01 50.47 -6.62
N MET A 120 4.92 50.03 -5.99
CA MET A 120 3.62 50.66 -6.21
C MET A 120 3.66 52.11 -5.76
N LYS A 121 2.86 52.96 -6.42
CA LYS A 121 2.63 54.33 -5.94
C LYS A 121 2.05 54.30 -4.54
N GLU A 122 2.48 55.22 -3.69
CA GLU A 122 1.94 55.37 -2.34
C GLU A 122 0.43 55.61 -2.41
N PHE A 123 -0.32 54.84 -1.62
CA PHE A 123 -1.76 55.01 -1.50
C PHE A 123 -2.03 56.04 -0.40
N PRO A 124 -2.98 56.99 -0.60
CA PRO A 124 -3.39 57.88 0.47
C PRO A 124 -4.08 57.06 1.56
N ASP A 125 -3.42 56.92 2.71
CA ASP A 125 -3.95 56.19 3.85
C ASP A 125 -5.09 57.01 4.49
N GLN A 126 -6.31 56.48 4.46
CA GLN A 126 -7.51 57.14 5.00
C GLN A 126 -7.90 56.59 6.39
N HIS A 127 -7.12 55.65 6.94
CA HIS A 127 -7.35 55.10 8.26
C HIS A 127 -6.48 55.80 9.31
N HIS A 128 -7.11 56.72 10.04
CA HIS A 128 -6.68 57.19 11.36
C HIS A 128 -7.50 56.51 12.45
#